data_AF-A0A0M0K2D5-F1
#
_entry.id   AF-A0A0M0K2D5-F1
#
_cell.length_a   1.000
_cell.length_b   1.000
_cell.length_c   1.000
_cell.angle_alpha   90.00
_cell.angle_beta   90.00
_cell.angle_gamma   90.00
#
_symmetry.space_group_name_H-M   'P 1'
#
loop_
_entity.id
_entity.type
_entity.pdbx_description
1 polymer ?
#
loop_
_entity_poly.entity_id
_entity_poly.type
_entity_poly.pdbx_seq_one_letter_code
_entity_poly.pdbx_strand_id
1 'polypeptide(L)'
;MGPRAQVLVVVSDHGSGTTEIGKALNKHPCVFDIGEPFAYSTTVWSTSAIPECNGGEPDAIFDADTHTLMNARNPELQEKIMAQAALEFKQLKIDRMSLIGETSPLYAGLRYNLAEYYVRVRDLVCAGVPVDVCPPAECSITIKFFPQFVNANTAGKGTKLDSPSACTMARNERAMPAWTDALASMAKHPKVAMLKITRNELDREFSVFHRFTPPGSRFDCTLTRAPSDFMKTAKAYMDDNIDIENCWTDAHGAAKCLNQALSLLGLDMTPMGDKGTAVMAEGSGPGAESGPEKSCYNTPNAIFEVQATGPATLGPNPYANKVAKVGEGHGD
;
A
#
# COMPACT_ATOMS: atom_id res chain seq x y z
N MET A 1 -25.81 -5.33 18.62
CA MET A 1 -24.81 -4.69 17.74
C MET A 1 -23.52 -5.49 17.89
N GLY A 2 -23.01 -6.08 16.80
CA GLY A 2 -21.72 -6.78 16.84
C GLY A 2 -20.55 -5.81 17.02
N PRO A 3 -19.34 -6.29 17.35
CA PRO A 3 -18.15 -5.44 17.41
C PRO A 3 -17.85 -4.85 16.02
N ARG A 4 -17.59 -3.54 15.95
CA ARG A 4 -17.17 -2.84 14.72
C ARG A 4 -15.71 -3.15 14.38
N ALA A 5 -15.35 -3.07 13.11
CA ALA A 5 -13.94 -3.07 12.71
C ALA A 5 -13.24 -1.78 13.18
N GLN A 6 -11.96 -1.90 13.52
CA GLN A 6 -11.11 -0.86 14.10
C GLN A 6 -9.79 -0.70 13.34
N VAL A 7 -9.48 -1.65 12.45
CA VAL A 7 -8.38 -1.64 11.50
C VAL A 7 -8.99 -1.74 10.11
N LEU A 8 -8.72 -0.77 9.26
CA LEU A 8 -9.02 -0.87 7.83
C LEU A 8 -7.74 -1.22 7.09
N VAL A 9 -7.70 -2.42 6.51
CA VAL A 9 -6.58 -2.88 5.70
C VAL A 9 -6.88 -2.60 4.24
N VAL A 10 -6.08 -1.74 3.62
CA VAL A 10 -6.15 -1.41 2.19
C VAL A 10 -5.28 -2.40 1.42
N VAL A 11 -5.93 -3.35 0.75
CA VAL A 11 -5.29 -4.41 -0.02
C VAL A 11 -5.16 -3.98 -1.48
N SER A 12 -3.94 -3.92 -1.99
CA SER A 12 -3.68 -3.47 -3.36
C SER A 12 -2.29 -3.87 -3.87
N ASP A 13 -1.98 -3.48 -5.09
CA ASP A 13 -0.61 -3.42 -5.62
C ASP A 13 -0.06 -1.99 -5.54
N HIS A 14 1.28 -1.85 -5.60
CA HIS A 14 1.90 -0.53 -5.75
C HIS A 14 1.40 0.17 -7.04
N GLY A 15 1.31 1.51 -6.98
CA GLY A 15 0.84 2.33 -8.10
C GLY A 15 -0.68 2.48 -8.20
N SER A 16 -1.46 1.94 -7.26
CA SER A 16 -2.93 1.90 -7.34
C SER A 16 -3.66 3.10 -6.70
N GLY A 17 -2.95 4.16 -6.30
CA GLY A 17 -3.58 5.35 -5.69
C GLY A 17 -3.95 5.22 -4.21
N THR A 18 -3.40 4.23 -3.52
CA THR A 18 -3.67 3.98 -2.09
C THR A 18 -3.11 5.04 -1.14
N THR A 19 -2.18 5.88 -1.61
CA THR A 19 -1.58 6.95 -0.80
C THR A 19 -2.55 8.11 -0.62
N GLU A 20 -3.26 8.48 -1.68
CA GLU A 20 -4.20 9.59 -1.72
C GLU A 20 -5.38 9.31 -0.78
N ILE A 21 -5.96 8.12 -0.88
CA ILE A 21 -7.06 7.69 0.01
C ILE A 21 -6.62 7.59 1.47
N GLY A 22 -5.42 7.06 1.76
CA GLY A 22 -4.88 7.00 3.13
C GLY A 22 -4.72 8.40 3.74
N LYS A 23 -4.10 9.33 2.99
CA LYS A 23 -3.94 10.73 3.41
C LYS A 23 -5.29 11.43 3.63
N ALA A 24 -6.27 11.16 2.78
CA ALA A 24 -7.60 11.72 2.88
C ALA A 24 -8.35 11.19 4.12
N LEU A 25 -8.31 9.87 4.35
CA LEU A 25 -8.87 9.25 5.55
C LEU A 25 -8.19 9.77 6.83
N ASN A 26 -6.88 10.05 6.78
CA ASN A 26 -6.14 10.60 7.92
C ASN A 26 -6.62 11.98 8.37
N LYS A 27 -7.42 12.68 7.56
CA LYS A 27 -8.06 13.94 7.96
C LYS A 27 -9.17 13.75 9.00
N HIS A 28 -9.70 12.53 9.13
CA HIS A 28 -10.60 12.19 10.21
C HIS A 28 -9.84 12.13 11.55
N PRO A 29 -10.26 12.83 12.61
CA PRO A 29 -9.52 12.87 13.87
C PRO A 29 -9.29 11.47 14.45
N CYS A 30 -10.29 10.58 14.35
CA CYS A 30 -10.22 9.20 14.83
C CYS A 30 -9.56 8.16 13.90
N VAL A 31 -9.09 8.53 12.70
CA VAL A 31 -8.47 7.57 11.78
C VAL A 31 -7.01 7.92 11.56
N PHE A 32 -6.11 7.01 11.94
CA PHE A 32 -4.66 7.21 11.78
C PHE A 32 -4.16 6.38 10.60
N ASP A 33 -3.66 7.06 9.57
CA ASP A 33 -3.07 6.40 8.40
C ASP A 33 -1.63 5.96 8.68
N ILE A 34 -1.47 4.67 8.97
CA ILE A 34 -0.16 4.03 9.17
C ILE A 34 0.52 3.80 7.81
N GLY A 35 -0.18 3.95 6.68
CA GLY A 35 0.41 3.80 5.36
C GLY A 35 0.96 2.40 5.14
N GLU A 36 2.18 2.31 4.61
CA GLU A 36 2.88 1.06 4.31
C GLU A 36 3.72 0.66 5.54
N PRO A 37 3.28 -0.31 6.35
CA PRO A 37 3.98 -0.69 7.58
C PRO A 37 5.19 -1.59 7.32
N PHE A 38 5.41 -2.00 6.08
CA PHE A 38 6.47 -2.90 5.63
C PHE A 38 7.02 -2.37 4.32
N ALA A 39 8.27 -2.69 4.03
CA ALA A 39 8.90 -2.40 2.76
C ALA A 39 9.97 -3.45 2.46
N TYR A 40 10.12 -3.83 1.19
CA TYR A 40 11.14 -4.81 0.79
C TYR A 40 12.56 -4.38 1.16
N SER A 41 12.83 -3.08 1.17
CA SER A 41 14.16 -2.53 1.49
C SER A 41 14.50 -2.53 2.97
N THR A 42 13.54 -2.78 3.86
CA THR A 42 13.75 -2.67 5.31
C THR A 42 13.28 -3.92 6.03
N THR A 43 11.98 -4.18 6.07
CA THR A 43 11.41 -5.36 6.73
C THR A 43 10.07 -5.71 6.11
N VAL A 44 9.89 -6.99 5.78
CA VAL A 44 8.62 -7.56 5.33
C VAL A 44 7.92 -8.32 6.46
N TRP A 45 6.64 -8.64 6.30
CA TRP A 45 5.93 -9.48 7.27
C TRP A 45 6.56 -10.87 7.33
N SER A 46 6.76 -11.49 6.17
CA SER A 46 7.35 -12.82 6.10
C SER A 46 8.13 -13.07 4.82
N THR A 47 9.09 -14.00 4.89
CA THR A 47 9.90 -14.46 3.78
C THR A 47 10.26 -15.94 3.95
N SER A 48 10.61 -16.61 2.86
CA SER A 48 11.22 -17.96 2.85
C SER A 48 12.55 -17.89 2.12
N ALA A 49 13.45 -18.85 2.37
CA ALA A 49 14.66 -19.02 1.58
C ALA A 49 14.32 -19.46 0.14
N ILE A 50 14.90 -18.79 -0.85
CA ILE A 50 14.60 -19.02 -2.28
C ILE A 50 15.92 -19.24 -3.03
N PRO A 51 16.30 -20.50 -3.32
CA PRO A 51 17.58 -20.84 -3.96
C PRO A 51 17.84 -20.12 -5.29
N GLU A 52 16.78 -19.81 -6.04
CA GLU A 52 16.86 -19.12 -7.34
C GLU A 52 17.27 -17.65 -7.19
N CYS A 53 17.15 -17.08 -5.99
CA CYS A 53 17.56 -15.72 -5.66
C CYS A 53 18.93 -15.77 -4.99
N ASN A 54 20.00 -15.50 -5.73
CA ASN A 54 21.38 -15.51 -5.20
C ASN A 54 21.58 -14.44 -4.10
N GLY A 55 21.23 -14.78 -2.86
CA GLY A 55 21.55 -14.06 -1.62
C GLY A 55 20.91 -12.67 -1.49
N GLY A 56 19.77 -12.60 -0.81
CA GLY A 56 19.22 -11.34 -0.33
C GLY A 56 17.71 -11.34 -0.21
N GLU A 57 17.12 -12.35 0.44
CA GLU A 57 15.79 -12.24 0.99
C GLU A 57 15.72 -10.99 1.90
N PRO A 58 14.62 -10.24 1.87
CA PRO A 58 14.46 -9.10 2.77
C PRO A 58 14.44 -9.58 4.22
N ASP A 59 14.88 -8.73 5.15
CA ASP A 59 14.62 -8.97 6.57
C ASP A 59 13.11 -9.14 6.79
N ALA A 60 12.71 -10.04 7.68
CA ALA A 60 11.31 -10.37 7.89
C ALA A 60 10.96 -10.46 9.37
N ILE A 61 9.71 -10.17 9.73
CA ILE A 61 9.22 -10.42 11.09
C ILE A 61 9.14 -11.92 11.36
N PHE A 62 8.68 -12.70 10.37
CA PHE A 62 8.53 -14.14 10.48
C PHE A 62 9.17 -14.90 9.31
N ASP A 63 9.60 -16.12 9.60
CA ASP A 63 9.89 -17.11 8.58
C ASP A 63 8.56 -17.68 8.06
N ALA A 64 8.33 -17.64 6.74
CA ALA A 64 7.07 -18.03 6.14
C ALA A 64 6.86 -19.55 6.08
N ASP A 65 7.90 -20.37 6.19
CA ASP A 65 7.79 -21.83 6.14
C ASP A 65 7.55 -22.43 7.53
N THR A 66 8.23 -21.89 8.54
CA THR A 66 8.21 -22.39 9.93
C THR A 66 7.31 -21.57 10.85
N HIS A 67 6.88 -20.38 10.41
CA HIS A 67 6.11 -19.42 11.21
C HIS A 67 6.82 -18.94 12.48
N THR A 68 8.15 -19.07 12.52
CA THR A 68 8.98 -18.64 13.66
C THR A 68 9.20 -17.14 13.60
N LEU A 69 9.08 -16.46 14.74
CA LEU A 69 9.43 -15.04 14.85
C LEU A 69 10.94 -14.88 14.66
N MET A 70 11.34 -14.18 13.60
CA MET A 70 12.73 -13.91 13.27
C MET A 70 13.20 -12.57 13.84
N ASN A 71 12.35 -11.54 13.76
CA ASN A 71 12.69 -10.18 14.18
C ASN A 71 11.54 -9.53 14.95
N ALA A 72 11.84 -9.06 16.17
CA ALA A 72 10.91 -8.27 16.98
C ALA A 72 11.13 -6.75 16.77
N ARG A 73 11.32 -6.34 15.51
CA ARG A 73 11.53 -4.93 15.14
C ARG A 73 11.05 -4.69 13.72
N ASN A 74 10.30 -3.60 13.54
CA ASN A 74 9.85 -3.12 12.24
C ASN A 74 10.18 -1.62 12.10
N PRO A 75 11.31 -1.27 11.47
CA PRO A 75 11.72 0.12 11.30
C PRO A 75 10.72 0.95 10.49
N GLU A 76 10.09 0.35 9.47
CA GLU A 76 9.12 1.04 8.60
C GLU A 76 7.89 1.44 9.42
N LEU A 77 7.29 0.49 10.14
CA LEU A 77 6.17 0.78 11.04
C LEU A 77 6.52 1.85 12.09
N GLN A 78 7.72 1.78 12.66
CA GLN A 78 8.18 2.78 13.63
C GLN A 78 8.19 4.17 13.01
N GLU A 79 8.73 4.33 11.80
CA GLU A 79 8.72 5.61 11.09
C GLU A 79 7.30 6.11 10.86
N LYS A 80 6.40 5.26 10.36
CA LYS A 80 5.01 5.64 10.06
C LYS A 80 4.24 6.10 11.30
N ILE A 81 4.37 5.39 12.42
CA ILE A 81 3.70 5.79 13.67
C ILE A 81 4.30 7.10 14.20
N MET A 82 5.62 7.28 14.14
CA MET A 82 6.24 8.53 14.56
C MET A 82 5.85 9.71 13.67
N ALA A 83 5.63 9.49 12.37
CA ALA A 83 5.09 10.50 11.47
C ALA A 83 3.67 10.92 11.87
N GLN A 84 2.82 9.99 12.32
CA GLN A 84 1.50 10.33 12.88
C GLN A 84 1.60 11.11 14.19
N ALA A 85 2.55 10.77 15.07
CA ALA A 85 2.80 11.49 16.32
C ALA A 85 3.28 12.93 16.08
N ALA A 86 3.90 13.22 14.93
CA ALA A 86 4.34 14.56 14.55
C ALA A 86 3.20 15.46 14.04
N LEU A 87 2.01 14.91 13.74
CA LEU A 87 0.87 15.70 13.29
C LEU A 87 0.16 16.35 14.49
N GLU A 88 0.24 17.68 14.58
CA GLU A 88 -0.31 18.43 15.72
C GLU A 88 -1.79 18.14 15.99
N PHE A 89 -2.60 18.04 14.92
CA PHE A 89 -4.03 17.78 15.03
C PHE A 89 -4.39 16.37 15.52
N LYS A 90 -3.42 15.44 15.53
CA LYS A 90 -3.59 14.07 16.02
C LYS A 90 -3.28 13.91 17.50
N GLN A 91 -2.41 14.76 18.05
CA GLN A 91 -1.97 14.75 19.45
C GLN A 91 -1.55 13.35 19.97
N LEU A 92 -1.07 12.48 19.09
CA LEU A 92 -0.67 11.12 19.44
C LEU A 92 0.63 11.16 20.26
N LYS A 93 0.60 10.56 21.45
CA LYS A 93 1.76 10.36 22.30
C LYS A 93 2.11 8.88 22.35
N ILE A 94 3.32 8.52 21.92
CA ILE A 94 3.76 7.13 21.93
C ILE A 94 5.18 6.99 22.49
N ASP A 95 5.39 5.94 23.26
CA ASP A 95 6.73 5.53 23.69
C ASP A 95 7.39 4.71 22.57
N ARG A 96 8.52 5.19 22.06
CA ARG A 96 9.30 4.48 21.03
C ARG A 96 9.74 3.10 21.47
N MET A 97 9.98 2.88 22.77
CA MET A 97 10.39 1.58 23.28
C MET A 97 9.26 0.54 23.22
N SER A 98 8.00 0.99 23.21
CA SER A 98 6.85 0.09 23.03
C SER A 98 6.75 -0.52 21.63
N LEU A 99 7.54 -0.05 20.66
CA LEU A 99 7.50 -0.48 19.26
C LEU A 99 8.57 -1.52 18.91
N ILE A 100 9.49 -1.85 19.82
CA ILE A 100 10.67 -2.69 19.53
C ILE A 100 10.94 -3.71 20.64
N GLY A 101 11.56 -4.83 20.26
CA GLY A 101 12.01 -5.87 21.18
C GLY A 101 10.93 -6.89 21.53
N GLU A 102 11.35 -8.05 22.04
CA GLU A 102 10.47 -9.19 22.33
C GLU A 102 9.44 -8.89 23.43
N THR A 103 9.73 -7.93 24.31
CA THR A 103 8.83 -7.50 25.39
C THR A 103 7.82 -6.45 24.92
N SER A 104 7.97 -5.91 23.72
CA SER A 104 6.98 -4.98 23.15
C SER A 104 5.62 -5.67 23.06
N PRO A 105 4.51 -4.96 23.34
CA PRO A 105 3.17 -5.49 23.14
C PRO A 105 2.87 -5.85 21.68
N LEU A 106 3.66 -5.37 20.70
CA LEU A 106 3.56 -5.82 19.31
C LEU A 106 4.01 -7.27 19.13
N TYR A 107 5.06 -7.70 19.83
CA TYR A 107 5.76 -8.97 19.56
C TYR A 107 5.62 -9.99 20.68
N ALA A 108 5.39 -9.56 21.92
CA ALA A 108 5.28 -10.44 23.07
C ALA A 108 4.16 -11.48 22.86
N GLY A 109 4.55 -12.76 22.70
CA GLY A 109 3.64 -13.86 22.44
C GLY A 109 2.89 -13.79 21.10
N LEU A 110 3.30 -12.91 20.17
CA LEU A 110 2.72 -12.84 18.83
C LEU A 110 3.01 -14.14 18.08
N ARG A 111 1.95 -14.77 17.57
CA ARG A 111 2.06 -15.88 16.63
C ARG A 111 2.03 -15.35 15.19
N TYR A 112 2.30 -16.22 14.22
CA TYR A 112 2.14 -15.90 12.80
C TYR A 112 0.67 -15.60 12.45
N ASN A 113 0.26 -14.37 12.70
CA ASN A 113 -1.10 -13.86 12.52
C ASN A 113 -1.05 -12.35 12.26
N LEU A 114 -1.19 -11.97 10.99
CA LEU A 114 -1.06 -10.58 10.57
C LEU A 114 -2.21 -9.71 11.12
N ALA A 115 -3.42 -10.27 11.22
CA ALA A 115 -4.57 -9.56 11.76
C ALA A 115 -4.34 -9.17 13.23
N GLU A 116 -3.83 -10.10 14.04
CA GLU A 116 -3.48 -9.84 15.43
C GLU A 116 -2.39 -8.76 15.54
N TYR A 117 -1.37 -8.83 14.69
CA TYR A 117 -0.31 -7.82 14.64
C TYR A 117 -0.87 -6.42 14.36
N TYR A 118 -1.71 -6.26 13.34
CA TYR A 118 -2.34 -4.96 13.03
C TYR A 118 -3.28 -4.47 14.14
N VAL A 119 -3.98 -5.35 14.83
CA VAL A 119 -4.80 -4.98 16.00
C VAL A 119 -3.92 -4.50 17.15
N ARG A 120 -2.77 -5.13 17.41
CA ARG A 120 -1.81 -4.66 18.41
C ARG A 120 -1.23 -3.29 18.04
N VAL A 121 -0.97 -3.02 16.75
CA VAL A 121 -0.59 -1.68 16.26
C VAL A 121 -1.69 -0.67 16.56
N ARG A 122 -2.95 -1.01 16.25
CA ARG A 122 -4.11 -0.16 16.53
C ARG A 122 -4.19 0.17 18.02
N ASP A 123 -4.13 -0.85 18.87
CA ASP A 123 -4.27 -0.71 20.31
C ASP A 123 -3.15 0.17 20.90
N LEU A 124 -1.92 0.04 20.41
CA LEU A 124 -0.81 0.94 20.78
C LEU A 124 -1.03 2.38 20.35
N VAL A 125 -1.39 2.60 19.08
CA VAL A 125 -1.65 3.95 18.56
C VAL A 125 -2.78 4.60 19.37
N CYS A 126 -3.90 3.90 19.55
CA CYS A 126 -5.08 4.44 20.21
C CYS A 126 -4.91 4.63 21.72
N ALA A 127 -4.03 3.88 22.39
CA ALA A 127 -3.68 4.14 23.79
C ALA A 127 -3.00 5.50 23.99
N GLY A 128 -2.36 6.03 22.94
CA GLY A 128 -1.67 7.31 22.93
C GLY A 128 -2.54 8.52 22.55
N VAL A 129 -3.82 8.32 22.24
CA VAL A 129 -4.72 9.38 21.74
C VAL A 129 -5.58 9.93 22.88
N PRO A 130 -5.59 11.26 23.11
CA PRO A 130 -6.48 11.88 24.09
C PRO A 130 -7.97 11.67 23.76
N VAL A 131 -8.80 11.44 24.79
CA VAL A 131 -10.25 11.16 24.65
C VAL A 131 -11.00 12.32 23.98
N ASP A 132 -10.56 13.55 24.20
CA ASP A 132 -11.10 14.77 23.62
C ASP A 132 -10.74 14.96 22.13
N VAL A 133 -9.70 14.29 21.65
CA VAL A 133 -9.35 14.24 20.23
C VAL A 133 -10.13 13.13 19.53
N CYS A 134 -10.17 11.95 20.13
CA CYS A 134 -10.94 10.83 19.64
C CYS A 134 -11.37 9.91 20.78
N PRO A 135 -12.68 9.58 20.89
CA PRO A 135 -13.14 8.57 21.83
C PRO A 135 -12.42 7.23 21.58
N PRO A 136 -11.94 6.52 22.62
CA PRO A 136 -11.26 5.22 22.46
C PRO A 136 -12.10 4.18 21.69
N ALA A 137 -13.42 4.28 21.78
CA ALA A 137 -14.37 3.43 21.09
C ALA A 137 -14.40 3.68 19.58
N GLU A 138 -13.97 4.85 19.09
CA GLU A 138 -13.98 5.29 17.68
C GLU A 138 -12.58 5.27 17.04
N CYS A 139 -11.53 5.32 17.87
CA CYS A 139 -10.14 5.32 17.39
C CYS A 139 -9.83 4.08 16.54
N SER A 140 -9.36 4.33 15.33
CA SER A 140 -9.13 3.35 14.28
C SER A 140 -7.84 3.66 13.52
N ILE A 141 -7.25 2.64 12.90
CA ILE A 141 -6.12 2.82 11.98
C ILE A 141 -6.51 2.41 10.56
N THR A 142 -5.85 3.02 9.58
CA THR A 142 -5.80 2.52 8.20
C THR A 142 -4.37 2.08 7.91
N ILE A 143 -4.22 0.96 7.20
CA ILE A 143 -2.93 0.35 6.93
C ILE A 143 -2.96 -0.33 5.57
N LYS A 144 -1.88 -0.26 4.81
CA LYS A 144 -1.78 -0.90 3.50
C LYS A 144 -1.23 -2.32 3.66
N PHE A 145 -1.66 -3.21 2.77
CA PHE A 145 -1.12 -4.56 2.64
C PHE A 145 -0.91 -4.92 1.17
N PHE A 146 0.35 -5.04 0.76
CA PHE A 146 0.75 -5.32 -0.61
C PHE A 146 1.46 -6.67 -0.70
N PRO A 147 1.42 -7.35 -1.87
CA PRO A 147 2.09 -8.64 -2.05
C PRO A 147 3.59 -8.62 -1.71
N GLN A 148 4.25 -7.48 -1.92
CA GLN A 148 5.65 -7.29 -1.55
C GLN A 148 5.93 -7.53 -0.06
N PHE A 149 4.95 -7.32 0.81
CA PHE A 149 5.11 -7.49 2.25
C PHE A 149 5.18 -8.96 2.67
N VAL A 150 4.95 -9.88 1.75
CA VAL A 150 5.20 -11.32 1.90
C VAL A 150 6.19 -11.82 0.85
N ASN A 151 7.14 -10.95 0.48
CA ASN A 151 8.23 -11.19 -0.46
C ASN A 151 7.82 -11.43 -1.94
N ALA A 152 6.59 -11.10 -2.35
CA ALA A 152 6.21 -11.14 -3.77
C ALA A 152 6.79 -9.96 -4.58
N ASN A 153 6.74 -10.09 -5.91
CA ASN A 153 7.04 -9.04 -6.87
C ASN A 153 5.96 -8.95 -7.96
N THR A 154 5.20 -7.85 -7.95
CA THR A 154 4.07 -7.55 -8.86
C THR A 154 4.33 -6.33 -9.75
N ALA A 155 5.60 -5.99 -10.00
CA ALA A 155 5.99 -4.81 -10.77
C ALA A 155 5.52 -4.82 -12.25
N GLY A 156 5.07 -5.96 -12.76
CA GLY A 156 4.56 -6.09 -14.12
C GLY A 156 5.67 -6.26 -15.17
N LYS A 157 5.35 -5.96 -16.44
CA LYS A 157 6.28 -6.09 -17.59
C LYS A 157 6.38 -4.78 -18.37
N GLY A 158 7.55 -4.22 -18.62
CA GLY A 158 7.67 -3.01 -19.43
C GLY A 158 7.34 -3.27 -20.92
N THR A 159 7.91 -4.33 -21.47
CA THR A 159 7.77 -4.72 -22.87
C THR A 159 7.36 -6.19 -23.03
N LYS A 160 7.07 -6.65 -24.25
CA LYS A 160 6.78 -8.07 -24.53
C LYS A 160 8.00 -8.98 -24.35
N LEU A 161 9.20 -8.42 -24.50
CA LEU A 161 10.45 -9.17 -24.37
C LEU A 161 10.81 -9.42 -22.91
N ASP A 162 10.17 -8.68 -22.00
CA ASP A 162 10.40 -8.83 -20.57
C ASP A 162 9.79 -10.16 -20.11
N SER A 163 10.64 -11.04 -19.62
CA SER A 163 10.26 -12.29 -18.97
C SER A 163 10.65 -12.23 -17.51
N PRO A 164 9.77 -12.65 -16.57
CA PRO A 164 10.16 -12.78 -15.18
C PRO A 164 11.41 -13.65 -15.03
N SER A 165 12.35 -13.22 -14.19
CA SER A 165 13.51 -14.05 -13.86
C SER A 165 13.10 -15.30 -13.06
N ALA A 166 13.93 -16.34 -13.05
CA ALA A 166 13.70 -17.54 -12.23
C ALA A 166 13.47 -17.18 -10.74
N CYS A 167 14.27 -16.26 -10.20
CA CYS A 167 14.06 -15.71 -8.85
C CYS A 167 12.68 -15.06 -8.69
N THR A 168 12.22 -14.24 -9.65
CA THR A 168 10.90 -13.59 -9.56
C THR A 168 9.76 -14.60 -9.57
N MET A 169 9.86 -15.62 -10.42
CA MET A 169 8.87 -16.70 -10.48
C MET A 169 8.82 -17.47 -9.16
N ALA A 170 9.98 -17.90 -8.66
CA ALA A 170 10.09 -18.65 -7.40
C ALA A 170 9.62 -17.83 -6.19
N ARG A 171 9.95 -16.53 -6.14
CA ARG A 171 9.44 -15.59 -5.12
C ARG A 171 7.92 -15.53 -5.11
N ASN A 172 7.30 -15.36 -6.27
CA ASN A 172 5.84 -15.24 -6.35
C ASN A 172 5.14 -16.55 -5.99
N GLU A 173 5.70 -17.69 -6.40
CA GLU A 173 5.20 -19.01 -6.00
C GLU A 173 5.26 -19.20 -4.48
N ARG A 174 6.40 -18.87 -3.86
CA ARG A 174 6.62 -18.99 -2.40
C ARG A 174 5.83 -17.97 -1.58
N ALA A 175 5.53 -16.80 -2.12
CA ALA A 175 4.78 -15.76 -1.42
C ALA A 175 3.27 -16.03 -1.38
N MET A 176 2.71 -16.79 -2.32
CA MET A 176 1.25 -16.98 -2.43
C MET A 176 0.62 -17.66 -1.19
N PRO A 177 1.21 -18.68 -0.57
CA PRO A 177 0.72 -19.22 0.70
C PRO A 177 0.67 -18.17 1.81
N ALA A 178 1.76 -17.43 2.03
CA ALA A 178 1.83 -16.38 3.05
C ALA A 178 0.82 -15.25 2.79
N TRP A 179 0.62 -14.86 1.53
CA TRP A 179 -0.42 -13.91 1.13
C TRP A 179 -1.82 -14.40 1.50
N THR A 180 -2.12 -15.65 1.15
CA THR A 180 -3.44 -16.27 1.39
C THR A 180 -3.72 -16.41 2.87
N ASP A 181 -2.72 -16.85 3.66
CA ASP A 181 -2.83 -16.97 5.11
C ASP A 181 -3.05 -15.62 5.79
N ALA A 182 -2.32 -14.58 5.36
CA ALA A 182 -2.51 -13.22 5.84
C ALA A 182 -3.95 -12.73 5.58
N LEU A 183 -4.44 -12.84 4.34
CA LEU A 183 -5.82 -12.48 3.98
C LEU A 183 -6.85 -13.27 4.78
N ALA A 184 -6.65 -14.58 4.94
CA ALA A 184 -7.54 -15.43 5.71
C ALA A 184 -7.55 -15.07 7.21
N SER A 185 -6.40 -14.68 7.78
CA SER A 185 -6.32 -14.23 9.18
C SER A 185 -7.12 -12.95 9.38
N MET A 186 -7.04 -12.01 8.44
CA MET A 186 -7.73 -10.72 8.48
C MET A 186 -9.24 -10.89 8.28
N ALA A 187 -9.67 -11.70 7.31
CA ALA A 187 -11.09 -11.98 7.06
C ALA A 187 -11.81 -12.62 8.26
N LYS A 188 -11.08 -13.38 9.09
CA LYS A 188 -11.64 -14.02 10.29
C LYS A 188 -11.66 -13.11 11.51
N HIS A 189 -10.94 -12.00 11.50
CA HIS A 189 -10.73 -11.20 12.70
C HIS A 189 -11.79 -10.09 12.83
N PRO A 190 -12.62 -10.07 13.90
CA PRO A 190 -13.79 -9.19 13.98
C PRO A 190 -13.47 -7.68 14.09
N LYS A 191 -12.22 -7.33 14.41
CA LYS A 191 -11.74 -5.94 14.46
C LYS A 191 -11.09 -5.46 13.15
N VAL A 192 -11.01 -6.31 12.13
CA VAL A 192 -10.35 -5.97 10.86
C VAL A 192 -11.39 -5.95 9.75
N ALA A 193 -11.39 -4.88 8.97
CA ALA A 193 -12.08 -4.81 7.69
C ALA A 193 -11.04 -4.70 6.57
N MET A 194 -11.32 -5.30 5.42
CA MET A 194 -10.46 -5.28 4.25
C MET A 194 -11.15 -4.60 3.08
N LEU A 195 -10.49 -3.57 2.58
CA LEU A 195 -10.89 -2.82 1.41
C LEU A 195 -9.89 -3.09 0.29
N LYS A 196 -10.36 -3.64 -0.82
CA LYS A 196 -9.55 -3.72 -2.03
C LYS A 196 -9.60 -2.41 -2.79
N ILE A 197 -8.44 -1.94 -3.23
CA ILE A 197 -8.36 -0.82 -4.17
C ILE A 197 -7.79 -1.32 -5.48
N THR A 198 -8.53 -1.07 -6.55
CA THR A 198 -8.13 -1.32 -7.93
C THR A 198 -7.86 -0.03 -8.67
N ARG A 199 -7.06 -0.17 -9.73
CA ARG A 199 -6.77 0.85 -10.73
C ARG A 199 -6.70 0.14 -12.08
N ASN A 200 -6.90 0.87 -13.17
CA ASN A 200 -6.53 0.45 -14.51
C ASN A 200 -5.08 -0.06 -14.51
N GLU A 201 -4.88 -1.31 -14.93
CA GLU A 201 -3.60 -1.99 -14.78
C GLU A 201 -2.50 -1.39 -15.68
N LEU A 202 -2.87 -0.83 -16.84
CA LEU A 202 -1.95 -0.08 -17.70
C LEU A 202 -1.39 1.14 -16.96
N ASP A 203 -2.27 1.93 -16.37
CA ASP A 203 -1.87 3.14 -15.66
C ASP A 203 -1.17 2.84 -14.33
N ARG A 204 -1.56 1.75 -13.65
CA ARG A 204 -0.88 1.26 -12.44
C ARG A 204 0.56 0.88 -12.72
N GLU A 205 0.79 -0.03 -13.69
CA GLU A 205 2.13 -0.47 -14.06
C GLU A 205 2.96 0.68 -14.64
N PHE A 206 2.35 1.59 -15.40
CA PHE A 206 3.05 2.78 -15.90
C PHE A 206 3.52 3.68 -14.75
N SER A 207 2.69 3.88 -13.73
CA SER A 207 3.08 4.68 -12.55
C SER A 207 4.22 4.03 -11.75
N VAL A 208 4.25 2.69 -11.67
CA VAL A 208 5.39 1.95 -11.10
C VAL A 208 6.64 2.12 -11.97
N PHE A 209 6.51 1.96 -13.28
CA PHE A 209 7.60 2.14 -14.25
C PHE A 209 8.25 3.52 -14.14
N HIS A 210 7.43 4.56 -14.12
CA HIS A 210 7.87 5.95 -14.04
C HIS A 210 8.63 6.25 -12.74
N ARG A 211 8.34 5.58 -11.63
CA ARG A 211 8.92 5.85 -10.31
C ARG A 211 10.12 4.98 -9.96
N PHE A 212 10.10 3.70 -10.35
CA PHE A 212 11.00 2.71 -9.76
C PHE A 212 11.90 1.98 -10.77
N THR A 213 11.73 2.25 -12.07
CA THR A 213 12.51 1.58 -13.11
C THR A 213 13.77 2.38 -13.47
N PRO A 214 14.92 1.71 -13.67
CA PRO A 214 16.17 2.40 -14.00
C PRO A 214 16.16 3.09 -15.38
N PRO A 215 17.06 4.06 -15.63
CA PRO A 215 17.26 4.68 -16.93
C PRO A 215 17.50 3.67 -18.07
N GLY A 216 16.99 3.98 -19.26
CA GLY A 216 17.08 3.16 -20.47
C GLY A 216 16.00 2.07 -20.59
N SER A 217 15.25 1.79 -19.51
CA SER A 217 14.13 0.86 -19.58
C SER A 217 12.95 1.44 -20.35
N ARG A 218 12.19 0.56 -21.01
CA ARG A 218 11.06 0.92 -21.87
C ARG A 218 9.73 0.39 -21.37
N PHE A 219 8.66 1.10 -21.71
CA PHE A 219 7.29 0.72 -21.42
C PHE A 219 6.40 0.89 -22.65
N ASP A 220 5.75 -0.19 -23.06
CA ASP A 220 4.84 -0.21 -24.20
C ASP A 220 3.38 -0.04 -23.71
N CYS A 221 2.74 1.05 -24.14
CA CYS A 221 1.36 1.37 -23.77
C CYS A 221 0.31 0.50 -24.48
N THR A 222 0.70 -0.22 -25.54
CA THR A 222 -0.23 -1.06 -26.32
C THR A 222 -0.44 -2.45 -25.71
N LEU A 223 0.33 -2.82 -24.68
CA LEU A 223 0.23 -4.13 -24.07
C LEU A 223 -0.99 -4.24 -23.17
N THR A 224 -1.80 -5.28 -23.40
CA THR A 224 -2.87 -5.63 -22.47
C THR A 224 -2.27 -6.12 -21.17
N ARG A 225 -2.75 -5.55 -20.06
CA ARG A 225 -2.27 -5.85 -18.72
C ARG A 225 -3.39 -6.46 -17.89
N ALA A 226 -3.11 -7.61 -17.30
CA ALA A 226 -4.03 -8.29 -16.40
C ALA A 226 -3.59 -8.02 -14.96
N PRO A 227 -4.53 -7.91 -14.00
CA PRO A 227 -4.18 -7.83 -12.59
C PRO A 227 -3.26 -8.98 -12.16
N SER A 228 -2.41 -8.71 -11.18
CA SER A 228 -1.57 -9.74 -10.56
C SER A 228 -2.42 -10.88 -9.98
N ASP A 229 -1.87 -12.10 -9.95
CA ASP A 229 -2.58 -13.25 -9.37
C ASP A 229 -2.87 -13.05 -7.88
N PHE A 230 -2.01 -12.31 -7.17
CA PHE A 230 -2.25 -11.90 -5.78
C PHE A 230 -3.53 -11.07 -5.64
N MET A 231 -3.77 -10.11 -6.53
CA MET A 231 -4.99 -9.30 -6.51
C MET A 231 -6.23 -10.06 -6.99
N LYS A 232 -6.07 -11.08 -7.83
CA LYS A 232 -7.16 -12.01 -8.16
C LYS A 232 -7.56 -12.81 -6.92
N THR A 233 -6.59 -13.40 -6.22
CA THR A 233 -6.81 -14.16 -4.98
C THR A 233 -7.43 -13.31 -3.88
N ALA A 234 -6.96 -12.07 -3.71
CA ALA A 234 -7.46 -11.16 -2.68
C ALA A 234 -8.99 -10.94 -2.75
N LYS A 235 -9.58 -10.97 -3.95
CA LYS A 235 -11.02 -10.71 -4.15
C LYS A 235 -11.92 -11.58 -3.28
N ALA A 236 -11.52 -12.82 -2.96
CA ALA A 236 -12.33 -13.75 -2.18
C ALA A 236 -12.47 -13.38 -0.69
N TYR A 237 -11.69 -12.42 -0.21
CA TYR A 237 -11.58 -12.10 1.22
C TYR A 237 -12.12 -10.71 1.58
N MET A 238 -12.34 -9.84 0.61
CA MET A 238 -12.57 -8.42 0.87
C MET A 238 -14.00 -8.15 1.35
N ASP A 239 -14.14 -7.20 2.26
CA ASP A 239 -15.44 -6.69 2.66
C ASP A 239 -16.00 -5.73 1.61
N ASP A 240 -15.12 -5.00 0.92
CA ASP A 240 -15.51 -4.06 -0.14
C ASP A 240 -14.40 -3.83 -1.17
N ASN A 241 -14.76 -3.19 -2.29
CA ASN A 241 -13.87 -2.84 -3.37
C ASN A 241 -14.12 -1.42 -3.88
N ILE A 242 -13.06 -0.63 -3.98
CA ILE A 242 -13.05 0.68 -4.61
C ILE A 242 -12.20 0.63 -5.87
N ASP A 243 -12.75 1.16 -6.95
CA ASP A 243 -12.01 1.44 -8.17
C ASP A 243 -11.63 2.92 -8.16
N ILE A 244 -10.33 3.19 -8.05
CA ILE A 244 -9.81 4.49 -7.60
C ILE A 244 -10.09 5.63 -8.58
N GLU A 245 -10.24 5.31 -9.87
CA GLU A 245 -10.62 6.24 -10.94
C GLU A 245 -11.95 6.93 -10.65
N ASN A 246 -12.90 6.21 -10.05
CA ASN A 246 -14.18 6.78 -9.66
C ASN A 246 -14.04 7.77 -8.50
N CYS A 247 -13.00 7.65 -7.68
CA CYS A 247 -12.73 8.57 -6.59
C CYS A 247 -12.08 9.87 -7.07
N TRP A 248 -11.37 9.83 -8.20
CA TRP A 248 -10.68 10.97 -8.78
C TRP A 248 -11.52 11.75 -9.80
N THR A 249 -12.74 11.31 -10.08
CA THR A 249 -13.60 11.92 -11.10
C THR A 249 -13.99 13.35 -10.72
N ASP A 250 -14.46 13.55 -9.48
CA ASP A 250 -14.85 14.84 -8.92
C ASP A 250 -14.95 14.76 -7.39
N ALA A 251 -15.36 15.85 -6.75
CA ALA A 251 -15.55 15.91 -5.30
C ALA A 251 -16.63 14.91 -4.79
N HIS A 252 -17.66 14.62 -5.59
CA HIS A 252 -18.68 13.66 -5.21
C HIS A 252 -18.14 12.22 -5.26
N GLY A 253 -17.36 11.87 -6.29
CA GLY A 253 -16.63 10.61 -6.40
C GLY A 253 -15.69 10.40 -5.22
N ALA A 254 -14.90 11.43 -4.88
CA ALA A 254 -14.02 11.40 -3.71
C ALA A 254 -14.80 11.17 -2.41
N ALA A 255 -15.87 11.93 -2.17
CA ALA A 255 -16.70 11.78 -0.98
C ALA A 255 -17.34 10.39 -0.88
N LYS A 256 -17.82 9.84 -2.00
CA LYS A 256 -18.37 8.48 -2.07
C LYS A 256 -17.35 7.44 -1.62
N CYS A 257 -16.14 7.47 -2.15
CA CYS A 257 -15.09 6.52 -1.80
C CYS A 257 -14.66 6.64 -0.33
N LEU A 258 -14.51 7.87 0.18
CA LEU A 258 -14.15 8.10 1.58
C LEU A 258 -15.25 7.63 2.53
N ASN A 259 -16.51 7.91 2.22
CA ASN A 259 -17.64 7.44 3.02
C ASN A 259 -17.74 5.90 3.03
N GLN A 260 -17.51 5.26 1.89
CA GLN A 260 -17.48 3.80 1.77
C GLN A 260 -16.39 3.19 2.67
N ALA A 261 -15.16 3.72 2.61
CA ALA A 261 -14.06 3.28 3.46
C ALA A 261 -14.31 3.52 4.97
N LEU A 262 -14.86 4.69 5.35
CA LEU A 262 -15.18 5.01 6.75
C LEU A 262 -16.31 4.14 7.30
N SER A 263 -17.30 3.80 6.46
CA SER A 263 -18.43 2.95 6.85
C SER A 263 -17.98 1.55 7.28
N LEU A 264 -16.90 1.01 6.69
CA LEU A 264 -16.31 -0.27 7.12
C LEU A 264 -15.77 -0.20 8.56
N LEU A 265 -15.35 0.98 9.02
CA LEU A 265 -14.93 1.23 10.40
C LEU A 265 -16.10 1.63 11.32
N GLY A 266 -17.31 1.75 10.78
CA GLY A 266 -18.46 2.31 11.50
C GLY A 266 -18.31 3.79 11.83
N LEU A 267 -17.57 4.53 10.99
CA LEU A 267 -17.37 5.98 11.08
C LEU A 267 -18.05 6.68 9.90
N ASP A 268 -18.18 8.00 9.99
CA ASP A 268 -18.71 8.85 8.92
C ASP A 268 -17.79 10.05 8.62
N MET A 269 -18.12 10.82 7.59
CA MET A 269 -17.29 11.93 7.13
C MET A 269 -17.41 13.21 7.99
N THR A 270 -18.43 13.32 8.85
CA THR A 270 -18.78 14.56 9.56
C THR A 270 -17.59 15.17 10.30
N PRO A 271 -16.76 14.40 11.04
CA PRO A 271 -15.64 14.98 11.79
C PRO A 271 -14.52 15.55 10.93
N MET A 272 -14.36 15.10 9.67
CA MET A 272 -13.36 15.65 8.76
C MET A 272 -13.89 16.73 7.81
N GLY A 273 -15.22 16.82 7.64
CA GLY A 273 -15.85 17.68 6.64
C GLY A 273 -15.26 17.44 5.25
N ASP A 274 -15.02 18.52 4.50
CA ASP A 274 -14.51 18.43 3.12
C ASP A 274 -12.98 18.24 3.02
N LYS A 275 -12.27 18.17 4.16
CA LYS A 275 -10.79 18.09 4.16
C LYS A 275 -10.28 16.84 3.46
N GLY A 276 -10.96 15.69 3.64
CA GLY A 276 -10.59 14.45 2.95
C GLY A 276 -10.81 14.56 1.45
N THR A 277 -11.95 15.13 1.05
CA THR A 277 -12.33 15.35 -0.35
C THR A 277 -11.34 16.27 -1.07
N ALA A 278 -10.89 17.34 -0.39
CA ALA A 278 -9.87 18.25 -0.91
C ALA A 278 -8.52 17.54 -1.16
N VAL A 279 -8.09 16.68 -0.24
CA VAL A 279 -6.87 15.87 -0.43
C VAL A 279 -7.00 14.93 -1.63
N MET A 280 -8.16 14.31 -1.83
CA MET A 280 -8.40 13.45 -2.99
C MET A 280 -8.35 14.24 -4.30
N ALA A 281 -8.81 15.49 -4.31
CA ALA A 281 -8.75 16.37 -5.48
C ALA A 281 -7.33 16.87 -5.78
N GLU A 282 -6.49 17.09 -4.75
CA GLU A 282 -5.06 17.39 -4.90
C GLU A 282 -4.25 16.17 -5.36
N GLY A 283 -4.73 14.97 -5.01
CA GLY A 283 -4.20 13.67 -5.41
C GLY A 283 -4.51 13.33 -6.86
N SER A 284 -3.87 14.05 -7.78
CA SER A 284 -3.36 13.53 -9.05
C SER A 284 -4.11 12.31 -9.66
N GLY A 285 -5.30 12.51 -10.23
CA GLY A 285 -5.97 11.50 -11.07
C GLY A 285 -5.15 11.10 -12.30
N PRO A 286 -5.63 10.17 -13.16
CA PRO A 286 -4.96 9.80 -14.40
C PRO A 286 -4.62 11.06 -15.21
N GLY A 287 -3.32 11.32 -15.40
CA GLY A 287 -2.80 12.49 -16.13
C GLY A 287 -2.00 13.51 -15.32
N ALA A 288 -1.94 13.41 -14.00
CA ALA A 288 -1.16 14.36 -13.18
C ALA A 288 0.36 14.13 -13.19
N GLU A 289 0.82 13.06 -13.84
CA GLU A 289 2.24 12.84 -14.14
C GLU A 289 2.68 13.77 -15.31
N SER A 290 2.64 15.07 -15.07
CA SER A 290 3.36 16.14 -15.80
C SER A 290 3.25 16.16 -17.35
N GLY A 291 2.04 16.19 -17.90
CA GLY A 291 1.77 16.74 -19.24
C GLY A 291 1.15 15.77 -20.26
N PRO A 292 0.54 16.31 -21.34
CA PRO A 292 -0.24 15.55 -22.32
C PRO A 292 0.56 14.48 -23.09
N GLU A 293 1.90 14.51 -23.07
CA GLU A 293 2.74 13.55 -23.79
C GLU A 293 3.43 12.50 -22.89
N LYS A 294 3.03 12.36 -21.61
CA LYS A 294 3.77 11.56 -20.62
C LYS A 294 2.99 10.44 -19.94
N SER A 295 1.86 10.03 -20.49
CA SER A 295 1.10 8.89 -19.97
C SER A 295 0.50 8.05 -21.09
N CYS A 296 0.28 6.76 -20.80
CA CYS A 296 -0.44 5.88 -21.70
C CYS A 296 -1.89 6.33 -21.93
N TYR A 297 -2.51 7.04 -20.98
CA TYR A 297 -3.85 7.60 -21.16
C TYR A 297 -3.92 8.61 -22.32
N ASN A 298 -2.97 9.54 -22.40
CA ASN A 298 -2.97 10.58 -23.44
C ASN A 298 -2.33 10.12 -24.76
N THR A 299 -1.41 9.15 -24.71
CA THR A 299 -0.73 8.59 -25.88
C THR A 299 -0.77 7.06 -25.85
N PRO A 300 -1.93 6.43 -26.16
CA PRO A 300 -2.17 5.00 -25.96
C PRO A 300 -1.27 4.09 -26.79
N ASN A 301 -0.72 4.60 -27.89
CA ASN A 301 0.19 3.85 -28.76
C ASN A 301 1.66 4.10 -28.45
N ALA A 302 2.02 4.86 -27.41
CA ALA A 302 3.41 5.23 -27.18
C ALA A 302 4.28 4.10 -26.59
N ILE A 303 5.56 4.13 -26.94
CA ILE A 303 6.62 3.50 -26.14
C ILE A 303 7.35 4.61 -25.38
N PHE A 304 7.40 4.49 -24.07
CA PHE A 304 8.13 5.40 -23.18
C PHE A 304 9.48 4.83 -22.79
N GLU A 305 10.48 5.68 -22.61
CA GLU A 305 11.80 5.31 -22.07
C GLU A 305 12.16 6.19 -20.88
N VAL A 306 12.66 5.57 -19.81
CA VAL A 306 13.21 6.26 -18.64
C VAL A 306 14.50 6.97 -19.05
N GLN A 307 14.53 8.28 -18.92
CA GLN A 307 15.67 9.11 -19.27
C GLN A 307 16.74 9.08 -18.18
N ALA A 308 18.01 9.09 -18.58
CA ALA A 308 19.09 9.33 -17.64
C ALA A 308 18.99 10.77 -17.14
N THR A 309 18.68 10.96 -15.86
CA THR A 309 18.79 12.28 -15.24
C THR A 309 20.26 12.58 -14.97
N GLY A 310 20.76 13.73 -15.44
CA GLY A 310 22.00 14.32 -14.92
C GLY A 310 21.90 14.57 -13.39
N PRO A 311 22.96 15.08 -12.73
CA PRO A 311 22.98 15.23 -11.27
C PRO A 311 21.70 15.92 -10.77
N ALA A 312 21.06 15.28 -9.79
CA ALA A 312 19.69 15.53 -9.38
C ALA A 312 19.40 17.03 -9.17
N THR A 313 18.59 17.61 -10.06
CA THR A 313 17.88 18.85 -9.76
C THR A 313 16.58 18.47 -9.08
N LEU A 314 16.50 18.79 -7.79
CA LEU A 314 15.35 18.57 -6.91
C LEU A 314 14.14 19.37 -7.43
N GLY A 315 13.39 18.77 -8.35
CA GLY A 315 12.02 19.20 -8.67
C GLY A 315 11.04 18.76 -7.57
N PRO A 316 9.78 19.24 -7.60
CA PRO A 316 8.81 19.05 -6.51
C PRO A 316 8.37 17.59 -6.26
N ASN A 317 8.86 16.63 -7.05
CA ASN A 317 8.70 15.20 -6.80
C ASN A 317 10.04 14.48 -7.03
N PRO A 318 10.87 14.30 -5.98
CA PRO A 318 12.22 13.75 -6.12
C PRO A 318 12.27 12.25 -6.47
N TYR A 319 11.12 11.60 -6.69
CA TYR A 319 10.99 10.14 -6.88
C TYR A 319 10.40 9.71 -8.23
N ALA A 320 10.14 10.65 -9.15
CA ALA A 320 9.66 10.32 -10.49
C ALA A 320 10.79 10.50 -11.51
N ASN A 321 11.14 9.44 -12.23
CA ASN A 321 12.13 9.53 -13.29
C ASN A 321 11.57 10.37 -14.45
N LYS A 322 12.40 11.08 -15.20
CA LYS A 322 11.93 11.68 -16.44
C LYS A 322 11.64 10.57 -17.46
N VAL A 323 10.46 10.57 -18.07
CA VAL A 323 10.11 9.67 -19.19
C VAL A 323 9.89 10.48 -20.46
N ALA A 324 10.24 9.89 -21.61
CA ALA A 324 10.00 10.47 -22.93
C ALA A 324 9.43 9.41 -23.88
N LYS A 325 8.52 9.83 -24.77
CA LYS A 325 8.06 8.99 -25.88
C LYS A 325 9.24 8.78 -26.84
N VAL A 326 9.60 7.52 -27.07
CA VAL A 326 10.70 7.11 -27.98
C VAL A 326 10.20 6.36 -29.21
N GLY A 327 8.92 6.03 -29.28
CA GLY A 327 8.34 5.34 -30.42
C GLY A 327 6.85 5.07 -30.25
N GLU A 328 6.34 4.22 -31.13
CA GLU A 328 4.97 3.70 -31.07
C GLU A 328 4.99 2.18 -31.01
N GLY A 329 4.15 1.62 -30.13
CA GLY A 329 3.92 0.19 -30.02
C GLY A 329 2.97 -0.28 -31.11
N HIS A 330 3.10 -1.55 -31.50
CA HIS A 330 2.26 -2.15 -32.54
C HIS A 330 1.39 -3.29 -32.04
N GLY A 331 1.26 -3.47 -30.71
CA GLY A 331 0.24 -4.32 -30.09
C GLY A 331 0.21 -5.77 -30.59
N ASP A 332 0.84 -6.67 -29.84
CA ASP A 332 0.60 -8.14 -29.88
C ASP A 332 0.79 -8.69 -28.47
#